data_AF-A0AAI8FT73-F1
#
_entry.id   AF-A0AAI8FT73-F1
#
_cell.length_a   1.000
_cell.length_b   1.000
_cell.length_c   1.000
_cell.angle_alpha   90.00
_cell.angle_beta   90.00
_cell.angle_gamma   90.00
#
_symmetry.space_group_name_H-M   'P 1'
#
loop_
_entity.id
_entity.type
_entity.pdbx_description
1 polymer ?
#
loop_
_entity_poly.entity_id
_entity_poly.type
_entity_poly.pdbx_seq_one_letter_code
_entity_poly.pdbx_strand_id
1 'polypeptide(L)'
;MTAPVKIEQSSQKIQMTAPVMVKGDTNNEWTIAFVLPAQYTLENAPKPTNDKVKLVEKPETKIAVITFSGFLDKDTIDSNTTKLKAWVKANNYQIVGQPEAAGYNPPWTIPFLRTNEVMIPIK
;
A
#
# COMPACT_ATOMS: atom_id res chain seq x y z
N MET A 1 1.92 -13.84 48.51
CA MET A 1 1.94 -14.33 47.12
C MET A 1 1.66 -13.15 46.20
N THR A 2 2.66 -12.62 45.51
CA THR A 2 2.47 -11.58 44.47
C THR A 2 2.55 -12.28 43.12
N ALA A 3 1.38 -12.64 42.59
CA ALA A 3 1.28 -13.16 41.24
C ALA A 3 1.61 -12.04 40.24
N PRO A 4 2.45 -12.28 39.21
CA PRO A 4 2.69 -11.29 38.18
C PRO A 4 1.41 -11.10 37.38
N VAL A 5 0.88 -9.88 37.38
CA VAL A 5 -0.19 -9.47 36.47
C VAL A 5 0.42 -9.41 35.07
N LYS A 6 0.15 -10.45 34.27
CA LYS A 6 0.35 -10.38 32.82
C LYS A 6 -0.54 -9.25 32.31
N ILE A 7 0.07 -8.15 31.89
CA ILE A 7 -0.61 -7.14 31.09
C ILE A 7 -0.81 -7.79 29.72
N GLU A 8 -1.97 -8.39 29.51
CA GLU A 8 -2.42 -8.75 28.17
C GLU A 8 -2.43 -7.45 27.36
N GLN A 9 -1.66 -7.41 26.27
CA GLN A 9 -1.73 -6.30 25.32
C GLN A 9 -3.16 -6.23 24.81
N SER A 10 -3.96 -5.34 25.39
CA SER A 10 -5.35 -5.12 25.00
C SER A 10 -5.39 -4.85 23.50
N SER A 11 -6.15 -5.65 22.75
CA SER A 11 -6.34 -5.45 21.33
C SER A 11 -6.87 -4.04 21.08
N GLN A 12 -6.13 -3.26 20.29
CA GLN A 12 -6.51 -1.89 19.98
C GLN A 12 -7.25 -1.85 18.64
N LYS A 13 -8.39 -1.15 18.61
CA LYS A 13 -9.09 -0.85 17.36
C LYS A 13 -8.35 0.29 16.66
N ILE A 14 -7.87 0.02 15.46
CA ILE A 14 -7.24 1.04 14.58
C ILE A 14 -8.27 1.46 13.54
N GLN A 15 -8.37 2.75 13.27
CA GLN A 15 -9.20 3.26 12.19
C GLN A 15 -8.61 2.86 10.83
N MET A 16 -9.49 2.46 9.90
CA MET A 16 -9.08 2.17 8.53
C MET A 16 -8.62 3.45 7.83
N THR A 17 -7.51 3.38 7.10
CA THR A 17 -7.03 4.47 6.25
C THR A 17 -7.14 4.11 4.78
N ALA A 18 -7.09 5.12 3.93
CA ALA A 18 -6.86 4.97 2.50
C ALA A 18 -5.51 5.61 2.12
N PRO A 19 -4.83 5.13 1.08
CA PRO A 19 -5.17 3.95 0.26
C PRO A 19 -4.75 2.61 0.89
N VAL A 20 -5.29 1.52 0.33
CA VAL A 20 -4.72 0.17 0.48
C VAL A 20 -3.75 -0.06 -0.66
N MET A 21 -2.51 -0.40 -0.33
CA MET A 21 -1.45 -0.64 -1.29
C MET A 21 -1.39 -2.12 -1.67
N VAL A 22 -1.21 -2.39 -2.95
CA VAL A 22 -1.10 -3.74 -3.50
C VAL A 22 0.15 -3.81 -4.36
N LYS A 23 1.01 -4.77 -4.05
CA LYS A 23 2.25 -5.02 -4.78
C LYS A 23 2.32 -6.49 -5.17
N GLY A 24 2.45 -6.75 -6.47
CA GLY A 24 2.78 -8.07 -6.99
C GLY A 24 4.29 -8.29 -7.00
N ASP A 25 4.73 -9.49 -6.62
CA ASP A 25 6.13 -9.91 -6.73
C ASP A 25 6.34 -10.88 -7.92
N THR A 26 7.59 -11.10 -8.31
CA THR A 26 7.98 -11.99 -9.42
C THR A 26 7.57 -13.45 -9.21
N ASN A 27 7.29 -13.84 -7.97
CA ASN A 27 6.86 -15.19 -7.60
C ASN A 27 5.34 -15.38 -7.62
N ASN A 28 4.58 -14.45 -8.22
CA ASN A 28 3.12 -14.46 -8.25
C ASN A 28 2.47 -14.36 -6.84
N GLU A 29 3.23 -13.83 -5.88
CA GLU A 29 2.75 -13.50 -4.54
C GLU A 29 2.29 -12.04 -4.49
N TRP A 30 1.23 -11.77 -3.72
CA TRP A 30 0.69 -10.43 -3.54
C TRP A 30 0.93 -9.97 -2.11
N THR A 31 1.57 -8.82 -1.98
CA THR A 31 1.71 -8.11 -0.71
C THR A 31 0.66 -7.01 -0.66
N ILE A 32 -0.12 -7.02 0.42
CA ILE A 32 -1.08 -5.96 0.74
C ILE A 32 -0.51 -5.16 1.90
N ALA A 33 -0.46 -3.84 1.75
CA ALA A 33 -0.03 -2.94 2.81
C ALA A 33 -1.13 -1.94 3.16
N PHE A 34 -1.26 -1.70 4.45
CA PHE A 34 -2.18 -0.73 5.04
C PHE A 34 -1.36 0.39 5.66
N VAL A 35 -1.80 1.62 5.45
CA VAL A 35 -1.18 2.78 6.07
C VAL A 35 -1.68 2.88 7.51
N LEU A 36 -0.81 3.23 8.45
CA LEU A 36 -1.24 3.51 9.82
C LEU A 36 -1.64 4.98 9.95
N PRO A 37 -2.64 5.32 10.79
CA PRO A 37 -2.93 6.71 11.13
C PRO A 37 -1.70 7.43 11.67
N ALA A 38 -1.58 8.73 11.39
CA ALA A 38 -0.38 9.54 11.68
C ALA A 38 0.08 9.57 13.15
N GLN A 39 -0.79 9.20 14.09
CA GLN A 39 -0.45 9.07 15.52
C GLN A 39 0.48 7.88 15.82
N TYR A 40 0.60 6.93 14.90
CA TYR A 40 1.39 5.73 15.08
C TYR A 40 2.79 5.86 14.47
N THR A 41 3.77 5.35 15.20
CA THR A 41 5.18 5.20 14.84
C THR A 41 5.57 3.73 14.98
N LEU A 42 6.73 3.32 14.46
CA LEU A 42 7.21 1.94 14.63
C LEU A 42 7.35 1.54 16.11
N GLU A 43 7.61 2.49 16.98
CA GLU A 43 7.82 2.25 18.42
C GLU A 43 6.52 2.06 19.19
N ASN A 44 5.45 2.78 18.80
CA ASN A 44 4.19 2.80 19.54
C ASN A 44 3.07 1.98 18.86
N ALA A 45 3.27 1.54 17.61
CA ALA A 45 2.28 0.76 16.88
C ALA A 45 2.04 -0.59 17.58
N PRO A 46 0.78 -1.02 17.69
CA PRO A 46 0.46 -2.31 18.30
C PRO A 46 1.12 -3.43 17.49
N LYS A 47 1.74 -4.36 18.21
CA LYS A 47 2.42 -5.50 17.58
C LYS A 47 1.38 -6.39 16.89
N PRO A 48 1.57 -6.72 15.60
CA PRO A 48 0.69 -7.66 14.93
C PRO A 48 0.70 -9.01 15.64
N THR A 49 -0.47 -9.66 15.74
CA THR A 49 -0.61 -10.99 16.33
C THR A 49 -0.28 -12.12 15.35
N ASN A 50 -0.13 -11.80 14.06
CA ASN A 50 0.21 -12.73 13.00
C ASN A 50 1.61 -12.42 12.45
N ASP A 51 2.51 -13.40 12.50
CA ASP A 51 3.92 -13.26 12.09
C ASP A 51 4.10 -12.94 10.59
N LYS A 52 3.06 -13.15 9.77
CA LYS A 52 3.04 -12.75 8.36
C LYS A 52 2.86 -11.25 8.16
N VAL A 53 2.42 -10.53 9.19
CA VAL A 53 2.20 -9.08 9.15
C VAL A 53 3.39 -8.39 9.80
N LYS A 54 4.00 -7.46 9.04
CA LYS A 54 5.17 -6.71 9.49
C LYS A 54 4.87 -5.22 9.48
N LEU A 55 5.38 -4.52 10.49
CA LEU A 55 5.43 -3.07 10.49
C LEU A 55 6.67 -2.63 9.73
N VAL A 56 6.50 -1.72 8.78
CA VAL A 56 7.57 -1.25 7.90
C VAL A 56 7.46 0.26 7.78
N GLU A 57 8.58 0.96 7.93
CA GLU A 57 8.68 2.38 7.64
C GLU A 57 8.86 2.59 6.14
N LYS A 58 8.06 3.48 5.55
CA LYS A 58 8.15 3.84 4.13
C LYS A 58 8.88 5.19 4.03
N PRO A 59 10.09 5.24 3.46
CA PRO A 59 10.86 6.47 3.37
C PRO A 59 10.21 7.47 2.41
N GLU A 60 10.51 8.75 2.60
CA GLU A 60 10.14 9.81 1.66
C GLU A 60 10.70 9.48 0.27
N THR A 61 9.81 9.46 -0.73
CA THR A 61 10.14 9.06 -2.09
C THR A 61 9.37 9.90 -3.09
N LYS A 62 10.02 10.32 -4.18
CA LYS A 62 9.35 10.96 -5.31
C LYS A 62 8.71 9.89 -6.20
N ILE A 63 7.43 10.05 -6.51
CA ILE A 63 6.63 9.03 -7.19
C ILE A 63 5.91 9.65 -8.40
N ALA A 64 5.96 8.97 -9.54
CA ALA A 64 5.09 9.24 -10.68
C ALA A 64 3.80 8.42 -10.53
N VAL A 65 2.65 9.04 -10.80
CA VAL A 65 1.34 8.44 -10.55
C VAL A 65 0.46 8.53 -11.80
N ILE A 66 -0.29 7.45 -12.08
CA ILE A 66 -1.41 7.46 -13.02
C ILE A 66 -2.68 7.00 -12.30
N THR A 67 -3.74 7.80 -12.41
CA THR A 67 -5.06 7.50 -11.83
C THR A 67 -5.95 6.84 -12.88
N PHE A 68 -6.72 5.84 -12.46
CA PHE A 68 -7.66 5.12 -13.31
C PHE A 68 -8.87 4.62 -12.51
N SER A 69 -9.94 4.25 -13.22
CA SER A 69 -11.16 3.68 -12.64
C SER A 69 -11.33 2.21 -13.02
N GLY A 70 -12.24 1.51 -12.35
CA GLY A 70 -12.50 0.09 -12.56
C GLY A 70 -11.91 -0.81 -11.46
N PHE A 71 -11.54 -2.02 -11.83
CA PHE A 71 -11.00 -3.03 -10.92
C PHE A 71 -9.49 -2.94 -10.77
N LEU A 72 -8.99 -3.33 -9.59
CA LEU A 72 -7.57 -3.53 -9.30
C LEU A 72 -7.19 -4.98 -9.64
N ASP A 73 -7.30 -5.33 -10.92
CA ASP A 73 -6.82 -6.62 -11.43
C ASP A 73 -5.43 -6.46 -12.08
N LYS A 74 -4.77 -7.61 -12.27
CA LYS A 74 -3.40 -7.67 -12.79
C LYS A 74 -3.28 -7.01 -14.16
N ASP A 75 -4.22 -7.27 -15.06
CA ASP A 75 -4.17 -6.78 -16.44
C ASP A 75 -4.33 -5.25 -16.52
N THR A 76 -5.22 -4.70 -15.70
CA THR A 76 -5.44 -3.25 -15.59
C THR A 76 -4.23 -2.57 -14.96
N ILE A 77 -3.63 -3.18 -13.94
CA ILE A 77 -2.40 -2.68 -13.31
C ILE A 77 -1.24 -2.69 -14.32
N ASP A 78 -1.04 -3.78 -15.06
CA ASP A 78 0.06 -3.93 -16.03
C ASP A 78 -0.09 -2.96 -17.22
N SER A 79 -1.32 -2.78 -17.71
CA SER A 79 -1.64 -1.82 -18.77
C SER A 79 -1.33 -0.38 -18.35
N ASN A 80 -1.79 0.04 -17.16
CA ASN A 80 -1.51 1.37 -16.64
C ASN A 80 -0.04 1.57 -16.26
N THR A 81 0.62 0.53 -15.75
CA THR A 81 2.07 0.52 -15.50
C THR A 81 2.84 0.78 -16.80
N THR A 82 2.46 0.13 -17.89
CA THR A 82 3.12 0.32 -19.19
C THR A 82 2.96 1.76 -19.69
N LYS A 83 1.76 2.32 -19.57
CA LYS A 83 1.48 3.73 -19.93
C LYS A 83 2.31 4.69 -19.08
N LEU A 84 2.36 4.48 -17.77
CA LEU A 84 3.11 5.32 -16.85
C LEU A 84 4.61 5.26 -17.12
N LYS A 85 5.17 4.07 -17.36
CA LYS A 85 6.59 3.92 -17.74
C LYS A 85 6.93 4.67 -19.03
N ALA A 86 6.05 4.63 -20.03
CA ALA A 86 6.23 5.38 -21.27
C ALA A 86 6.23 6.89 -21.01
N TRP A 87 5.30 7.39 -20.19
CA TRP A 87 5.24 8.80 -19.79
C TRP A 87 6.48 9.25 -19.01
N VAL A 88 6.93 8.45 -18.04
CA VAL A 88 8.13 8.72 -17.23
C VAL A 88 9.36 8.86 -18.14
N LYS A 89 9.54 7.94 -19.10
CA LYS A 89 10.64 7.98 -20.07
C LYS A 89 10.55 9.21 -20.99
N ALA A 90 9.36 9.56 -21.46
CA ALA A 90 9.15 10.73 -22.32
C ALA A 90 9.47 12.06 -21.60
N ASN A 91 9.35 12.10 -20.27
CA ASN A 91 9.64 13.28 -19.45
C ASN A 91 11.04 13.27 -18.83
N ASN A 92 11.94 12.40 -19.30
CA ASN A 92 13.34 12.29 -18.84
C ASN A 92 13.51 11.99 -17.34
N TYR A 93 12.52 11.33 -16.71
CA TYR A 93 12.65 10.82 -15.35
C TYR A 93 13.25 9.41 -15.34
N GLN A 94 13.97 9.07 -14.27
CA GLN A 94 14.53 7.74 -14.08
C GLN A 94 13.67 6.92 -13.13
N ILE A 95 13.32 5.69 -13.52
CA ILE A 95 12.62 4.75 -12.64
C ILE A 95 13.61 4.17 -11.64
N VAL A 96 13.34 4.31 -10.35
CA VAL A 96 14.23 3.85 -9.26
C VAL A 96 13.62 2.75 -8.39
N GLY A 97 12.42 2.29 -8.72
CA GLY A 97 11.73 1.25 -7.94
C GLY A 97 10.71 0.46 -8.76
N GLN A 98 10.09 -0.52 -8.10
CA GLN A 98 9.01 -1.31 -8.68
C GLN A 98 7.68 -0.55 -8.64
N PRO A 99 6.79 -0.79 -9.62
CA PRO A 99 5.42 -0.26 -9.58
C PRO A 99 4.63 -0.82 -8.40
N GLU A 100 3.79 0.02 -7.81
CA GLU A 100 2.82 -0.34 -6.78
C GLU A 100 1.45 0.16 -7.19
N ALA A 101 0.39 -0.56 -6.83
CA ALA A 101 -0.99 -0.12 -7.06
C ALA A 101 -1.62 0.35 -5.73
N ALA A 102 -2.53 1.31 -5.81
CA ALA A 102 -3.22 1.87 -4.65
C ALA A 102 -4.73 1.92 -4.91
N GLY A 103 -5.51 1.35 -3.99
CA GLY A 103 -6.97 1.39 -4.00
C GLY A 103 -7.50 2.30 -2.89
N TYR A 104 -8.31 3.29 -3.26
CA TYR A 104 -8.85 4.26 -2.31
C TYR A 104 -10.27 3.91 -1.86
N ASN A 105 -11.01 3.22 -2.71
CA ASN A 105 -12.41 2.94 -2.49
C ASN A 105 -12.63 1.55 -1.90
N PRO A 106 -13.66 1.40 -1.06
CA PRO A 106 -14.03 0.11 -0.51
C PRO A 106 -14.60 -0.84 -1.58
N PRO A 107 -14.62 -2.17 -1.30
CA PRO A 107 -15.03 -3.18 -2.28
C PRO A 107 -16.48 -3.08 -2.74
N TRP A 108 -17.36 -2.37 -2.02
CA TRP A 108 -18.76 -2.15 -2.39
C TRP A 108 -18.98 -0.94 -3.30
N THR A 109 -17.96 -0.11 -3.54
CA THR A 109 -18.08 1.03 -4.48
C THR A 109 -18.25 0.52 -5.90
N ILE A 110 -19.16 1.14 -6.67
CA ILE A 110 -19.41 0.76 -8.07
C ILE A 110 -18.12 0.94 -8.89
N PRO A 111 -17.71 -0.02 -9.75
CA PRO A 111 -16.37 -0.04 -10.35
C PRO A 111 -15.97 1.23 -11.10
N PHE A 112 -16.87 1.83 -11.88
CA PHE A 112 -16.57 3.06 -12.64
C PHE A 112 -16.45 4.32 -11.76
N LEU A 113 -16.88 4.25 -10.49
CA LEU A 113 -16.72 5.33 -9.49
C LEU A 113 -15.49 5.10 -8.61
N ARG A 114 -14.74 4.01 -8.81
CA ARG A 114 -13.50 3.76 -8.07
C ARG A 114 -12.38 4.65 -8.61
N THR A 115 -11.56 5.11 -7.69
CA THR A 115 -10.29 5.76 -7.91
C THR A 115 -9.20 4.79 -7.48
N ASN A 116 -8.40 4.39 -8.45
CA ASN A 116 -7.23 3.56 -8.26
C ASN A 116 -6.02 4.27 -8.87
N GLU A 117 -4.84 3.94 -8.37
CA GLU A 117 -3.60 4.51 -8.89
C GLU A 117 -2.55 3.43 -9.12
N VAL A 118 -1.71 3.64 -10.14
CA VAL A 118 -0.41 2.98 -10.26
C VAL A 118 0.66 4.02 -9.98
N MET A 119 1.61 3.64 -9.14
CA MET A 119 2.68 4.47 -8.61
C MET A 119 4.02 3.88 -8.98
N ILE A 120 4.97 4.69 -9.47
CA ILE A 120 6.34 4.27 -9.77
C ILE A 120 7.31 5.25 -9.12
N PRO A 121 8.22 4.80 -8.24
CA PRO A 121 9.30 5.65 -7.72
C PRO A 121 10.19 6.17 -8.83
N ILE A 122 10.46 7.48 -8.82
CA ILE A 122 11.29 8.16 -9.82
C ILE A 122 12.34 9.08 -9.20
N LYS A 123 13.37 9.39 -9.98
CA LYS A 123 14.37 10.43 -9.71
C LYS A 123 14.37 11.44 -10.86
#